data_AF-A0A1L3ENF7-F1
#
_entry.id   AF-A0A1L3ENF7-F1
#
_cell.length_a   1.000
_cell.length_b   1.000
_cell.length_c   1.000
_cell.angle_alpha   90.00
_cell.angle_beta   90.00
_cell.angle_gamma   90.00
#
_symmetry.space_group_name_H-M   'P 1'
#
loop_
_entity.id
_entity.type
_entity.pdbx_description
1 polymer ?
#
loop_
_entity_poly.entity_id
_entity_poly.type
_entity_poly.pdbx_seq_one_letter_code
_entity_poly.pdbx_strand_id
1 'polypeptide(L)'
;MPSSPVRSLLLAAAMLTLAACHTMKAIVPPNFRPPENPSNTVDLARKALDNATPCCGSFADLSYQDMLPWQPQRFSLDKDSPVANLNGDRSYFLAFRLPAGAQMPYTVAMKAELNGRWLSSSYLFAPTVVLLDDAFQPLHAEDIQLCEYMGWTSETTGAFGKFKVEDDKARYMVVYSSTKQQKSQTYWEQSPSNFSAEAPVKMAAAGSFKIPHGPDGVLFVGMQNDTYKKAIGNAVCDKAQPGNGVISTIRQVVTTDILGEGKDKKDPSKKENGS
;
A
#
# COMPACT_ATOMS: atom_id res chain seq x y z
N MET A 1 18.12 -12.51 70.70
CA MET A 1 18.46 -11.39 69.78
C MET A 1 19.47 -11.90 68.77
N PRO A 2 19.06 -12.32 67.56
CA PRO A 2 20.01 -12.68 66.51
C PRO A 2 20.51 -11.41 65.81
N SER A 3 21.80 -11.40 65.55
CA SER A 3 22.62 -10.32 65.05
C SER A 3 22.22 -9.85 63.64
N SER A 4 22.50 -8.57 63.39
CA SER A 4 22.05 -7.77 62.24
C SER A 4 22.88 -7.82 60.94
N PRO A 5 23.78 -8.77 60.62
CA PRO A 5 24.48 -8.71 59.32
C PRO A 5 23.73 -9.44 58.18
N VAL A 6 22.85 -10.40 58.50
CA VAL A 6 22.19 -11.25 57.49
C VAL A 6 21.06 -10.53 56.75
N ARG A 7 20.35 -9.62 57.42
CA ARG A 7 19.28 -8.80 56.80
C ARG A 7 19.82 -7.78 55.79
N SER A 8 21.01 -7.25 56.02
CA SER A 8 21.64 -6.26 55.13
C SER A 8 22.15 -6.88 53.83
N LEU A 9 22.55 -8.15 53.84
CA LEU A 9 23.00 -8.86 52.64
C LEU A 9 21.84 -9.18 51.68
N LEU A 10 20.65 -9.49 52.21
CA LEU A 10 19.47 -9.82 51.41
C LEU A 10 18.87 -8.60 50.70
N LEU A 11 18.97 -7.40 51.28
CA LEU A 11 18.54 -6.16 50.62
C LEU A 11 19.50 -5.71 49.50
N ALA A 12 20.80 -5.97 49.64
CA ALA A 12 21.78 -5.63 48.59
C ALA A 12 21.61 -6.53 47.35
N ALA A 13 21.29 -7.81 47.53
CA ALA A 13 21.05 -8.74 46.42
C ALA A 13 19.76 -8.40 45.63
N ALA A 14 18.71 -7.89 46.29
CA ALA A 14 17.47 -7.51 45.62
C ALA A 14 17.59 -6.23 44.77
N MET A 15 18.51 -5.32 45.11
CA MET A 15 18.75 -4.11 44.30
C MET A 15 19.61 -4.37 43.07
N LEU A 16 20.45 -5.41 43.09
CA LEU A 16 21.23 -5.84 41.91
C LEU A 16 20.37 -6.52 40.84
N THR A 17 19.22 -7.12 41.21
CA THR A 17 18.31 -7.75 40.24
C THR A 17 17.41 -6.75 39.51
N LEU A 18 17.17 -5.54 40.04
CA LEU A 18 16.39 -4.51 39.34
C LEU A 18 17.22 -3.66 38.36
N ALA A 19 18.54 -3.60 38.51
CA ALA A 19 19.43 -2.88 37.57
C ALA A 19 19.69 -3.65 36.26
N ALA A 20 19.41 -4.97 36.22
CA ALA A 20 19.64 -5.81 35.04
C ALA A 20 18.57 -5.66 33.93
N CYS A 21 17.41 -5.07 34.21
CA CYS A 21 16.37 -4.87 33.21
C CYS A 21 16.58 -3.64 32.32
N HIS A 22 17.46 -2.70 32.70
CA HIS A 22 17.75 -1.51 31.90
C HIS A 22 18.90 -1.69 30.90
N THR A 23 19.79 -2.67 31.11
CA THR A 23 20.95 -2.94 30.25
C THR A 23 20.67 -3.91 29.10
N MET A 24 19.52 -4.60 29.08
CA MET A 24 19.17 -5.51 27.96
C MET A 24 18.86 -4.80 26.63
N LYS A 25 18.64 -3.48 26.62
CA LYS A 25 18.43 -2.72 25.36
C LYS A 25 19.64 -2.76 24.42
N ALA A 26 20.85 -2.99 24.94
CA ALA A 26 22.08 -2.97 24.15
C ALA A 26 22.38 -4.29 23.41
N ILE A 27 21.77 -5.41 23.82
CA ILE A 27 22.11 -6.75 23.31
C ILE A 27 21.19 -7.19 22.15
N VAL A 28 20.06 -6.52 21.96
CA VAL A 28 19.14 -6.83 20.86
C VAL A 28 19.62 -6.11 19.59
N PRO A 29 19.81 -6.81 18.46
CA PRO A 29 20.17 -6.19 17.18
C PRO A 29 19.15 -5.10 16.81
N PRO A 30 19.57 -4.02 16.12
CA PRO A 30 18.72 -2.86 15.84
C PRO A 30 17.35 -3.19 15.21
N ASN A 31 17.29 -4.26 14.40
CA ASN A 31 16.07 -4.69 13.70
C ASN A 31 15.04 -5.39 14.60
N PHE A 32 15.41 -5.80 15.82
CA PHE A 32 14.53 -6.48 16.77
C PHE A 32 14.20 -5.64 18.00
N ARG A 33 14.65 -4.39 18.03
CA ARG A 33 14.27 -3.45 19.10
C ARG A 33 12.87 -2.92 18.83
N PRO A 34 12.00 -2.84 19.85
CA PRO A 34 10.79 -2.03 19.78
C PRO A 34 11.16 -0.61 19.33
N PRO A 35 10.36 0.05 18.47
CA PRO A 35 10.70 1.37 17.95
C PRO A 35 10.97 2.34 19.10
N GLU A 36 12.16 2.94 19.11
CA GLU A 36 12.62 3.82 20.20
C GLU A 36 11.82 5.13 20.30
N ASN A 37 11.00 5.44 19.28
CA ASN A 37 10.02 6.53 19.29
C ASN A 37 8.68 6.04 18.69
N PRO A 38 7.60 5.93 19.47
CA PRO A 38 6.26 5.58 18.96
C PRO A 38 5.58 6.76 18.23
N SER A 39 6.28 7.86 17.96
CA SER A 39 5.71 9.12 17.46
C SER A 39 4.98 9.01 16.12
N ASN A 40 5.20 7.93 15.36
CA ASN A 40 4.63 7.73 14.03
C ASN A 40 3.79 6.44 13.96
N THR A 41 3.07 6.11 15.02
CA THR A 41 2.05 5.04 14.94
C THR A 41 0.79 5.56 14.26
N VAL A 42 0.10 4.67 13.54
CA VAL A 42 -1.17 5.01 12.88
C VAL A 42 -2.21 5.57 13.87
N ASP A 43 -2.20 5.12 15.13
CA ASP A 43 -3.15 5.57 16.15
C ASP A 43 -2.86 7.00 16.63
N LEU A 44 -1.59 7.40 16.73
CA LEU A 44 -1.24 8.80 17.00
C LEU A 44 -1.63 9.70 15.82
N ALA A 45 -1.42 9.23 14.59
CA ALA A 45 -1.81 9.96 13.39
C ALA A 45 -3.33 10.17 13.33
N ARG A 46 -4.13 9.14 13.64
CA ARG A 46 -5.59 9.23 13.77
C ARG A 46 -6.00 10.23 14.85
N LYS A 47 -5.39 10.13 16.03
CA LYS A 47 -5.64 11.09 17.11
C LYS A 47 -5.28 12.53 16.73
N ALA A 48 -4.21 12.73 15.95
CA ALA A 48 -3.85 14.06 15.47
C ALA A 48 -4.94 14.61 14.52
N LEU A 49 -5.42 13.81 13.57
CA LEU A 49 -6.53 14.18 12.69
C LEU A 49 -7.82 14.48 13.47
N ASP A 50 -8.15 13.66 14.47
CA ASP A 50 -9.33 13.85 15.33
C ASP A 50 -9.28 15.16 16.15
N ASN A 51 -8.07 15.65 16.46
CA ASN A 51 -7.88 16.92 17.16
C ASN A 51 -7.75 18.12 16.21
N ALA A 52 -7.48 17.90 14.92
CA ALA A 52 -7.34 18.96 13.95
C ALA A 52 -8.71 19.62 13.67
N THR A 53 -8.72 20.95 13.57
CA THR A 53 -9.95 21.71 13.28
C THR A 53 -10.17 21.72 11.76
N PRO A 54 -11.32 21.24 11.26
CA PRO A 54 -11.61 21.29 9.82
C PRO A 54 -11.73 22.73 9.33
N CYS A 55 -11.11 23.05 8.20
CA CYS A 55 -11.27 24.36 7.55
C CYS A 55 -12.50 24.43 6.64
N CYS A 56 -13.09 23.27 6.30
CA CYS A 56 -14.15 23.14 5.31
C CYS A 56 -15.12 21.99 5.67
N GLY A 57 -16.40 22.19 5.33
CA GLY A 57 -17.48 21.24 5.58
C GLY A 57 -18.14 20.69 4.31
N SER A 58 -17.82 21.25 3.15
CA SER A 58 -18.33 20.82 1.84
C SER A 58 -17.25 20.90 0.76
N PHE A 59 -17.50 20.28 -0.39
CA PHE A 59 -16.58 20.36 -1.54
C PHE A 59 -16.43 21.78 -2.08
N ALA A 60 -17.49 22.60 -2.04
CA ALA A 60 -17.44 23.98 -2.50
C ALA A 60 -16.54 24.89 -1.64
N ASP A 61 -16.25 24.49 -0.40
CA ASP A 61 -15.39 25.25 0.52
C ASP A 61 -13.89 24.97 0.33
N LEU A 62 -13.52 24.00 -0.52
CA LEU A 62 -12.13 23.60 -0.72
C LEU A 62 -11.37 24.59 -1.62
N SER A 63 -10.06 24.70 -1.39
CA SER A 63 -9.18 25.53 -2.23
C SER A 63 -8.64 24.73 -3.40
N TYR A 64 -9.19 24.95 -4.60
CA TYR A 64 -8.75 24.31 -5.86
C TYR A 64 -7.70 25.14 -6.60
N GLN A 65 -6.65 25.63 -5.93
CA GLN A 65 -5.67 26.50 -6.59
C GLN A 65 -4.75 25.74 -7.54
N ASP A 66 -4.49 24.47 -7.25
CA ASP A 66 -3.56 23.64 -7.98
C ASP A 66 -4.23 22.98 -9.19
N MET A 67 -3.51 22.95 -10.31
CA MET A 67 -3.89 22.11 -11.45
C MET A 67 -3.45 20.67 -11.18
N LEU A 68 -4.23 19.69 -11.63
CA LEU A 68 -3.79 18.30 -11.62
C LEU A 68 -2.47 18.18 -12.42
N PRO A 69 -1.40 17.64 -11.81
CA PRO A 69 -0.11 17.53 -12.49
C PRO A 69 -0.18 16.66 -13.76
N TRP A 70 0.52 17.05 -14.83
CA TRP A 70 0.62 16.28 -16.08
C TRP A 70 1.41 14.97 -15.97
N GLN A 71 2.02 14.73 -14.82
CA GLN A 71 2.65 13.47 -14.43
C GLN A 71 2.59 13.36 -12.90
N PRO A 72 2.67 12.16 -12.30
CA PRO A 72 2.53 12.03 -10.85
C PRO A 72 3.59 12.81 -10.09
N GLN A 73 3.16 13.72 -9.22
CA GLN A 73 4.02 14.52 -8.35
C GLN A 73 3.78 14.15 -6.89
N ARG A 74 4.82 14.29 -6.06
CA ARG A 74 4.81 13.94 -4.65
C ARG A 74 4.12 15.00 -3.81
N PHE A 75 3.10 14.61 -3.05
CA PHE A 75 2.43 15.42 -2.04
C PHE A 75 2.60 14.77 -0.67
N SER A 76 2.86 15.58 0.35
CA SER A 76 2.88 15.12 1.75
C SER A 76 1.61 15.62 2.43
N LEU A 77 0.81 14.69 2.93
CA LEU A 77 -0.36 14.95 3.74
C LEU A 77 0.07 14.66 5.18
N ASP A 78 0.10 15.68 6.01
CA ASP A 78 0.58 15.63 7.39
C ASP A 78 -0.23 16.58 8.28
N LYS A 79 0.18 16.73 9.54
CA LYS A 79 -0.50 17.58 10.53
C LYS A 79 -0.65 19.06 10.13
N ASP A 80 0.15 19.55 9.19
CA ASP A 80 0.14 20.93 8.72
C ASP A 80 -0.71 21.09 7.45
N SER A 81 -1.20 19.98 6.90
CA SER A 81 -2.12 19.95 5.76
C SER A 81 -3.54 20.36 6.16
N PRO A 82 -4.32 20.96 5.25
CA PRO A 82 -5.69 21.34 5.53
C PRO A 82 -6.56 20.10 5.78
N VAL A 83 -7.51 20.23 6.70
CA VAL A 83 -8.44 19.16 7.08
C VAL A 83 -9.85 19.53 6.62
N ALA A 84 -10.49 18.60 5.92
CA ALA A 84 -11.90 18.68 5.57
C ALA A 84 -12.72 17.74 6.44
N ASN A 85 -13.99 18.08 6.65
CA ASN A 85 -15.00 17.17 7.15
C ASN A 85 -16.08 17.01 6.08
N LEU A 86 -15.92 16.02 5.21
CA LEU A 86 -16.77 15.80 4.04
C LEU A 86 -17.73 14.66 4.34
N ASN A 87 -19.02 14.97 4.52
CA ASN A 87 -20.04 13.97 4.86
C ASN A 87 -19.73 13.15 6.14
N GLY A 88 -19.05 13.77 7.12
CA GLY A 88 -18.62 13.10 8.35
C GLY A 88 -17.25 12.42 8.27
N ASP A 89 -16.67 12.33 7.07
CA ASP A 89 -15.30 11.87 6.89
C ASP A 89 -14.33 13.03 7.13
N ARG A 90 -13.65 12.98 8.27
CA ARG A 90 -12.53 13.86 8.53
C ARG A 90 -11.28 13.32 7.84
N SER A 91 -10.58 14.16 7.08
CA SER A 91 -9.34 13.77 6.40
C SER A 91 -8.51 14.97 6.01
N TYR A 92 -7.19 14.80 5.96
CA TYR A 92 -6.34 15.65 5.13
C TYR A 92 -6.69 15.42 3.65
N PHE A 93 -6.53 16.44 2.81
CA PHE A 93 -6.94 16.33 1.41
C PHE A 93 -6.03 17.09 0.45
N LEU A 94 -6.13 16.70 -0.82
CA LEU A 94 -5.64 17.44 -1.98
C LEU A 94 -6.85 17.81 -2.85
N ALA A 95 -6.82 19.00 -3.45
CA ALA A 95 -7.89 19.48 -4.32
C ALA A 95 -7.28 20.09 -5.57
N PHE A 96 -7.68 19.59 -6.74
CA PHE A 96 -7.12 19.96 -8.03
C PHE A 96 -8.19 20.45 -8.99
N ARG A 97 -7.86 21.43 -9.82
CA ARG A 97 -8.56 21.68 -11.07
C ARG A 97 -8.11 20.69 -12.13
N LEU A 98 -9.05 20.14 -12.88
CA LEU A 98 -8.76 19.24 -13.98
C LEU A 98 -8.43 20.00 -15.27
N PRO A 99 -7.52 19.48 -16.11
CA PRO A 99 -7.17 20.12 -17.37
C PRO A 99 -8.33 20.05 -18.37
N ALA A 100 -8.87 21.20 -18.76
CA ALA A 100 -9.97 21.30 -19.73
C ALA A 100 -9.62 20.82 -21.15
N GLY A 101 -8.33 20.72 -21.48
CA GLY A 101 -7.82 20.29 -22.79
C GLY A 101 -7.27 18.87 -22.86
N ALA A 102 -7.41 18.07 -21.79
CA ALA A 102 -6.96 16.68 -21.82
C ALA A 102 -7.87 15.83 -22.72
N GLN A 103 -7.29 14.92 -23.50
CA GLN A 103 -8.06 13.99 -24.31
C GLN A 103 -8.76 12.97 -23.42
N MET A 104 -10.07 12.87 -23.58
CA MET A 104 -10.91 11.96 -22.80
C MET A 104 -11.01 10.57 -23.45
N PRO A 105 -11.07 9.48 -22.68
CA PRO A 105 -10.82 9.42 -21.23
C PRO A 105 -9.33 9.44 -20.92
N TYR A 106 -8.97 9.92 -19.74
CA TYR A 106 -7.60 9.83 -19.23
C TYR A 106 -7.55 9.17 -17.85
N THR A 107 -6.37 8.70 -17.48
CA THR A 107 -6.14 8.04 -16.20
C THR A 107 -5.31 8.94 -15.29
N VAL A 108 -5.75 9.09 -14.05
CA VAL A 108 -4.95 9.63 -12.96
C VAL A 108 -4.27 8.46 -12.26
N ALA A 109 -2.96 8.52 -12.12
CA ALA A 109 -2.18 7.54 -11.40
C ALA A 109 -1.85 8.03 -10.00
N MET A 110 -1.85 7.11 -9.05
CA MET A 110 -1.54 7.37 -7.65
C MET A 110 -0.49 6.38 -7.14
N LYS A 111 0.40 6.84 -6.25
CA LYS A 111 1.31 5.98 -5.49
C LYS A 111 1.39 6.44 -4.05
N ALA A 112 0.99 5.59 -3.12
CA ALA A 112 1.20 5.80 -1.69
C ALA A 112 2.55 5.20 -1.26
N GLU A 113 3.29 5.92 -0.42
CA GLU A 113 4.49 5.41 0.24
C GLU A 113 4.17 4.87 1.63
N LEU A 114 4.92 3.85 2.06
CA LEU A 114 4.85 3.34 3.42
C LEU A 114 5.28 4.42 4.40
N ASN A 115 4.39 4.77 5.33
CA ASN A 115 4.70 5.64 6.46
C ASN A 115 5.16 4.78 7.63
N GLY A 116 6.48 4.74 7.86
CA GLY A 116 7.11 3.95 8.92
C GLY A 116 8.45 3.36 8.50
N ARG A 117 9.30 3.04 9.49
CA ARG A 117 10.64 2.48 9.25
C ARG A 117 10.61 0.98 8.96
N TRP A 118 9.66 0.25 9.55
CA TRP A 118 9.53 -1.20 9.45
C TRP A 118 8.17 -1.56 8.90
N LEU A 119 8.12 -2.48 7.93
CA LEU A 119 6.88 -2.89 7.27
C LEU A 119 5.79 -3.31 8.27
N SER A 120 6.17 -4.02 9.34
CA SER A 120 5.26 -4.49 10.40
C SER A 120 4.62 -3.37 11.23
N SER A 121 5.16 -2.16 11.19
CA SER A 121 4.65 -0.98 11.90
C SER A 121 4.27 0.16 10.95
N SER A 122 4.33 -0.08 9.63
CA SER A 122 4.01 0.93 8.63
C SER A 122 2.52 0.96 8.33
N TYR A 123 2.05 2.08 7.79
CA TYR A 123 0.71 2.24 7.24
C TYR A 123 0.77 3.04 5.93
N LEU A 124 -0.34 3.09 5.20
CA LEU A 124 -0.47 3.83 3.94
C LEU A 124 -1.54 4.90 4.03
N PHE A 125 -1.33 6.03 3.35
CA PHE A 125 -2.43 6.92 3.00
C PHE A 125 -3.18 6.31 1.80
N ALA A 126 -4.36 5.75 2.03
CA ALA A 126 -5.15 5.14 0.97
C ALA A 126 -6.21 6.10 0.41
N PRO A 127 -6.14 6.47 -0.88
CA PRO A 127 -6.97 7.53 -1.39
C PRO A 127 -8.41 7.09 -1.69
N THR A 128 -9.33 7.99 -1.43
CA THR A 128 -10.66 8.11 -1.99
C THR A 128 -10.64 9.32 -2.92
N VAL A 129 -11.10 9.13 -4.15
CA VAL A 129 -11.14 10.17 -5.18
C VAL A 129 -12.58 10.57 -5.43
N VAL A 130 -12.84 11.87 -5.51
CA VAL A 130 -14.14 12.42 -5.89
C VAL A 130 -13.96 13.39 -7.06
N LEU A 131 -14.68 13.14 -8.16
CA LEU A 131 -14.82 14.06 -9.27
C LEU A 131 -15.97 15.01 -9.03
N LEU A 132 -15.77 16.27 -9.39
CA LEU A 132 -16.77 17.32 -9.23
C LEU A 132 -16.98 18.07 -10.55
N ASP A 133 -18.20 18.55 -10.77
CA ASP A 133 -18.53 19.48 -11.86
C ASP A 133 -18.15 20.94 -11.53
N ASP A 134 -18.56 21.88 -12.38
CA ASP A 134 -18.33 23.32 -12.20
C ASP A 134 -19.10 23.94 -11.01
N ALA A 135 -20.15 23.27 -10.53
CA ALA A 135 -20.93 23.63 -9.36
C ALA A 135 -20.47 22.91 -8.08
N PHE A 136 -19.30 22.27 -8.12
CA PHE A 136 -18.71 21.47 -7.03
C PHE A 136 -19.61 20.31 -6.58
N GLN A 137 -20.48 19.81 -7.45
CA GLN A 137 -21.31 18.65 -7.17
C GLN A 137 -20.56 17.36 -7.51
N PRO A 138 -20.65 16.32 -6.66
CA PRO A 138 -20.01 15.03 -6.91
C PRO A 138 -20.63 14.31 -8.11
N LEU A 139 -19.77 14.02 -9.10
CA LEU A 139 -20.09 13.25 -10.30
C LEU A 139 -19.79 11.75 -10.09
N HIS A 140 -18.63 11.45 -9.50
CA HIS A 140 -18.19 10.08 -9.21
C HIS A 140 -17.30 10.08 -7.98
N ALA A 141 -17.38 9.01 -7.19
CA ALA A 141 -16.57 8.82 -5.99
C ALA A 141 -16.11 7.37 -5.90
N GLU A 142 -14.83 7.15 -5.61
CA GLU A 142 -14.25 5.81 -5.56
C GLU A 142 -13.15 5.70 -4.50
N ASP A 143 -13.25 4.67 -3.64
CA ASP A 143 -12.13 4.25 -2.81
C ASP A 143 -11.13 3.48 -3.68
N ILE A 144 -9.93 4.00 -3.84
CA ILE A 144 -8.93 3.44 -4.74
C ILE A 144 -8.29 2.21 -4.10
N GLN A 145 -8.38 1.07 -4.79
CA GLN A 145 -7.60 -0.11 -4.44
C GLN A 145 -6.11 0.17 -4.70
N LEU A 146 -5.30 -0.01 -3.66
CA LEU A 146 -3.85 0.06 -3.77
C LEU A 146 -3.28 -1.34 -3.94
N CYS A 147 -2.29 -1.47 -4.83
CA CYS A 147 -1.60 -2.71 -5.12
C CYS A 147 -0.10 -2.49 -5.03
N GLU A 148 0.63 -3.42 -4.44
CA GLU A 148 2.06 -3.29 -4.25
C GLU A 148 2.81 -3.48 -5.57
N TYR A 149 3.77 -2.60 -5.86
CA TYR A 149 4.80 -2.89 -6.85
C TYR A 149 6.16 -2.48 -6.30
N MET A 150 7.11 -3.43 -6.34
CA MET A 150 8.50 -3.23 -5.90
C MET A 150 9.41 -3.12 -7.12
N GLY A 151 9.57 -1.91 -7.64
CA GLY A 151 10.48 -1.61 -8.73
C GLY A 151 11.93 -1.42 -8.30
N TRP A 152 12.75 -0.96 -9.25
CA TRP A 152 14.18 -0.71 -9.03
C TRP A 152 14.48 0.68 -8.43
N THR A 153 13.50 1.60 -8.44
CA THR A 153 13.65 2.98 -7.98
C THR A 153 12.55 3.34 -6.98
N SER A 154 12.77 4.37 -6.17
CA SER A 154 11.74 4.87 -5.23
C SER A 154 10.45 5.33 -5.94
N GLU A 155 10.55 5.85 -7.16
CA GLU A 155 9.39 6.22 -7.99
C GLU A 155 8.54 5.00 -8.36
N THR A 156 9.19 3.86 -8.57
CA THR A 156 8.55 2.60 -8.99
C THR A 156 8.32 1.62 -7.84
N THR A 157 8.48 2.07 -6.60
CA THR A 157 8.29 1.27 -5.39
C THR A 157 7.22 1.92 -4.52
N GLY A 158 6.17 1.15 -4.18
CA GLY A 158 5.08 1.63 -3.33
C GLY A 158 3.76 0.89 -3.56
N ALA A 159 2.68 1.47 -3.03
CA ALA A 159 1.32 1.00 -3.27
C ALA A 159 0.68 1.86 -4.37
N PHE A 160 0.39 1.27 -5.53
CA PHE A 160 -0.10 1.96 -6.70
C PHE A 160 -1.60 1.81 -6.85
N GLY A 161 -2.24 2.90 -7.30
CA GLY A 161 -3.65 2.94 -7.64
C GLY A 161 -3.88 3.75 -8.91
N LYS A 162 -5.08 3.65 -9.47
CA LYS A 162 -5.48 4.44 -10.63
C LYS A 162 -6.95 4.84 -10.52
N PHE A 163 -7.28 5.92 -11.20
CA PHE A 163 -8.65 6.39 -11.32
C PHE A 163 -8.87 6.90 -12.75
N LYS A 164 -9.98 6.52 -13.37
CA LYS A 164 -10.29 6.90 -14.76
C LYS A 164 -11.25 8.09 -14.76
N VAL A 165 -10.89 9.13 -15.50
CA VAL A 165 -11.76 10.30 -15.72
C VAL A 165 -12.43 10.13 -17.07
N GLU A 166 -13.73 9.90 -17.05
CA GLU A 166 -14.55 9.63 -18.25
C GLU A 166 -15.62 10.70 -18.49
N ASP A 167 -16.01 11.44 -17.45
CA ASP A 167 -17.04 12.49 -17.52
C ASP A 167 -16.45 13.81 -18.03
N ASP A 168 -16.98 14.34 -19.14
CA ASP A 168 -16.55 15.59 -19.76
C ASP A 168 -17.00 16.84 -19.00
N LYS A 169 -17.91 16.69 -18.03
CA LYS A 169 -18.32 17.73 -17.07
C LYS A 169 -17.37 17.83 -15.88
N ALA A 170 -16.47 16.87 -15.67
CA ALA A 170 -15.53 16.94 -14.56
C ALA A 170 -14.64 18.19 -14.68
N ARG A 171 -14.62 19.00 -13.62
CA ARG A 171 -13.82 20.23 -13.51
C ARG A 171 -12.84 20.18 -12.35
N TYR A 172 -13.16 19.44 -11.30
CA TYR A 172 -12.29 19.32 -10.13
C TYR A 172 -12.16 17.88 -9.68
N MET A 173 -11.06 17.59 -9.00
CA MET A 173 -10.79 16.33 -8.34
C MET A 173 -10.37 16.60 -6.90
N VAL A 174 -10.98 15.88 -5.96
CA VAL A 174 -10.58 15.87 -4.55
C VAL A 174 -10.03 14.49 -4.22
N VAL A 175 -8.91 14.46 -3.53
CA VAL A 175 -8.26 13.23 -3.06
C VAL A 175 -8.13 13.34 -1.54
N TYR A 176 -8.74 12.41 -0.82
CA TYR A 176 -8.68 12.33 0.65
C TYR A 176 -8.64 10.85 1.06
N SER A 177 -8.71 10.52 2.34
CA SER A 177 -8.84 9.13 2.81
C SER A 177 -10.15 9.00 3.59
N SER A 178 -11.15 8.33 3.00
CA SER A 178 -12.46 8.14 3.63
C SER A 178 -12.36 7.39 4.96
N THR A 179 -13.37 7.48 5.83
CA THR A 179 -13.37 6.70 7.09
C THR A 179 -13.26 5.20 6.81
N LYS A 180 -13.86 4.74 5.70
CA LYS A 180 -13.75 3.36 5.24
C LYS A 180 -12.33 3.03 4.81
N GLN A 181 -11.67 3.89 4.03
CA GLN A 181 -10.27 3.71 3.66
C GLN A 181 -9.35 3.69 4.87
N GLN A 182 -9.46 4.65 5.79
CA GLN A 182 -8.61 4.74 7.00
C GLN A 182 -8.70 3.52 7.93
N LYS A 183 -9.80 2.75 7.86
CA LYS A 183 -10.02 1.51 8.64
C LYS A 183 -9.65 0.25 7.85
N SER A 184 -9.30 0.39 6.58
CA SER A 184 -8.95 -0.72 5.69
C SER A 184 -7.45 -1.02 5.74
N GLN A 185 -7.02 -1.93 4.87
CA GLN A 185 -5.66 -2.40 4.74
C GLN A 185 -5.39 -2.82 3.30
N THR A 186 -4.13 -2.72 2.89
CA THR A 186 -3.64 -3.14 1.56
C THR A 186 -2.82 -4.42 1.69
N TYR A 187 -3.06 -5.39 0.82
CA TYR A 187 -2.21 -6.58 0.72
C TYR A 187 -0.81 -6.18 0.24
N TRP A 188 0.20 -6.77 0.86
CA TRP A 188 1.60 -6.47 0.57
C TRP A 188 2.44 -7.75 0.63
N GLU A 189 2.94 -8.19 -0.50
CA GLU A 189 3.82 -9.34 -0.66
C GLU A 189 5.29 -8.93 -0.58
N GLN A 190 6.00 -9.32 0.48
CA GLN A 190 7.46 -9.22 0.45
C GLN A 190 8.00 -10.19 -0.61
N SER A 191 8.29 -9.68 -1.81
CA SER A 191 9.04 -10.43 -2.80
C SER A 191 10.43 -10.76 -2.23
N PRO A 192 10.87 -12.03 -2.21
CA PRO A 192 12.21 -12.42 -1.79
C PRO A 192 13.36 -11.86 -2.64
N SER A 193 13.09 -11.11 -3.72
CA SER A 193 14.10 -10.85 -4.75
C SER A 193 14.96 -9.60 -4.58
N ASN A 194 14.66 -8.66 -3.67
CA ASN A 194 15.28 -7.33 -3.69
C ASN A 194 15.98 -6.88 -2.39
N PHE A 195 16.65 -7.78 -1.66
CA PHE A 195 17.62 -7.37 -0.63
C PHE A 195 18.95 -8.15 -0.76
N SER A 196 19.99 -7.38 -1.08
CA SER A 196 21.44 -7.62 -1.10
C SER A 196 22.00 -9.04 -0.87
N ALA A 197 22.88 -9.47 -1.79
CA ALA A 197 23.68 -10.69 -1.71
C ALA A 197 24.79 -10.68 -0.63
N GLU A 198 24.89 -9.64 0.20
CA GLU A 198 26.05 -9.43 1.09
C GLU A 198 25.82 -9.74 2.58
N ALA A 199 24.68 -10.33 2.97
CA ALA A 199 24.51 -10.81 4.34
C ALA A 199 23.67 -12.09 4.41
N PRO A 200 24.14 -13.16 5.07
CA PRO A 200 23.32 -14.33 5.38
C PRO A 200 22.42 -13.99 6.58
N VAL A 201 21.55 -12.98 6.41
CA VAL A 201 20.42 -12.81 7.31
C VAL A 201 19.46 -13.93 6.95
N LYS A 202 19.09 -14.76 7.93
CA LYS A 202 17.92 -15.65 7.80
C LYS A 202 16.73 -14.76 7.47
N MET A 203 16.46 -14.59 6.17
CA MET A 203 15.31 -13.87 5.67
C MET A 203 14.09 -14.56 6.28
N ALA A 204 13.27 -13.79 7.00
CA ALA A 204 11.94 -14.28 7.34
C ALA A 204 11.31 -14.76 6.03
N ALA A 205 10.83 -16.00 6.04
CA ALA A 205 10.28 -16.65 4.87
C ALA A 205 9.30 -15.72 4.15
N ALA A 206 9.29 -15.78 2.81
CA ALA A 206 8.29 -15.19 1.93
C ALA A 206 6.94 -15.03 2.67
N GLY A 207 6.52 -13.78 2.86
CA GLY A 207 5.41 -13.45 3.73
C GLY A 207 4.56 -12.34 3.12
N SER A 208 3.24 -12.55 3.12
CA SER A 208 2.28 -11.51 2.83
C SER A 208 1.88 -10.78 4.11
N PHE A 209 1.87 -9.46 4.06
CA PHE A 209 1.43 -8.56 5.10
C PHE A 209 0.11 -7.92 4.68
N LYS A 210 -0.61 -7.41 5.67
CA LYS A 210 -1.70 -6.47 5.43
C LYS A 210 -1.28 -5.15 6.06
N ILE A 211 -1.02 -4.16 5.23
CA ILE A 211 -0.56 -2.86 5.66
C ILE A 211 -1.78 -2.02 6.01
N PRO A 212 -1.98 -1.63 7.27
CA PRO A 212 -3.10 -0.81 7.67
C PRO A 212 -3.08 0.53 6.92
N HIS A 213 -4.24 1.13 6.73
CA HIS A 213 -4.33 2.49 6.24
C HIS A 213 -4.33 3.50 7.39
N GLY A 214 -3.86 4.70 7.10
CA GLY A 214 -3.84 5.83 8.04
C GLY A 214 -4.37 7.12 7.40
N PRO A 215 -4.52 8.16 8.22
CA PRO A 215 -5.07 9.44 7.81
C PRO A 215 -4.08 10.32 7.06
N ASP A 216 -2.77 10.10 7.22
CA ASP A 216 -1.69 10.92 6.69
C ASP A 216 -0.62 10.05 5.99
N GLY A 217 0.31 10.70 5.30
CA GLY A 217 1.37 10.03 4.55
C GLY A 217 1.73 10.75 3.26
N VAL A 218 2.51 10.06 2.43
CA VAL A 218 2.97 10.59 1.15
C VAL A 218 2.17 9.95 0.03
N LEU A 219 1.61 10.79 -0.83
CA LEU A 219 0.86 10.37 -2.00
C LEU A 219 1.40 11.06 -3.24
N PHE A 220 1.69 10.29 -4.28
CA PHE A 220 1.94 10.81 -5.60
C PHE A 220 0.63 10.86 -6.36
N VAL A 221 0.34 11.97 -7.04
CA VAL A 221 -0.90 12.14 -7.83
C VAL A 221 -0.58 12.89 -9.12
N GLY A 222 -1.17 12.45 -10.24
CA GLY A 222 -1.10 13.16 -11.52
C GLY A 222 -1.58 12.31 -12.69
N MET A 223 -1.61 12.89 -13.88
CA MET A 223 -1.92 12.17 -15.12
C MET A 223 -0.96 10.99 -15.31
N GLN A 224 -1.49 9.83 -15.70
CA GLN A 224 -0.70 8.61 -15.83
C GLN A 224 0.33 8.75 -16.96
N ASN A 225 1.61 8.54 -16.63
CA ASN A 225 2.69 8.37 -17.60
C ASN A 225 3.04 6.87 -17.78
N ASP A 226 3.96 6.58 -18.69
CA ASP A 226 4.35 5.19 -19.00
C ASP A 226 5.00 4.47 -17.81
N THR A 227 5.76 5.17 -16.96
CA THR A 227 6.38 4.61 -15.75
C THR A 227 5.31 4.05 -14.82
N TYR A 228 4.30 4.87 -14.48
CA TYR A 228 3.22 4.46 -13.60
C TYR A 228 2.29 3.44 -14.27
N LYS A 229 2.08 3.54 -15.59
CA LYS A 229 1.32 2.53 -16.35
C LYS A 229 1.95 1.15 -16.23
N LYS A 230 3.26 1.05 -16.38
CA LYS A 230 4.01 -0.22 -16.21
C LYS A 230 3.98 -0.69 -14.75
N ALA A 231 4.19 0.20 -13.78
CA ALA A 231 4.14 -0.15 -12.36
C ALA A 231 2.77 -0.73 -11.97
N ILE A 232 1.69 -0.04 -12.32
CA ILE A 232 0.31 -0.49 -12.05
C ILE A 232 0.02 -1.82 -12.77
N GLY A 233 0.49 -2.00 -14.01
CA GLY A 233 0.28 -3.23 -14.76
C GLY A 233 0.99 -4.46 -14.18
N ASN A 234 2.01 -4.27 -13.34
CA ASN A 234 2.76 -5.34 -12.68
C ASN A 234 2.53 -5.38 -11.16
N ALA A 235 1.60 -4.56 -10.64
CA ALA A 235 1.34 -4.49 -9.21
C ALA A 235 0.55 -5.72 -8.72
N VAL A 236 0.85 -6.16 -7.51
CA VAL A 236 0.21 -7.29 -6.83
C VAL A 236 -0.84 -6.74 -5.86
N CYS A 237 -2.10 -7.02 -6.15
CA CYS A 237 -3.24 -6.51 -5.37
C CYS A 237 -3.70 -7.48 -4.28
N ASP A 238 -3.43 -8.77 -4.47
CA ASP A 238 -3.92 -9.86 -3.63
C ASP A 238 -2.98 -11.05 -3.73
N LYS A 239 -3.10 -11.97 -2.77
CA LYS A 239 -2.35 -13.23 -2.79
C LYS A 239 -2.65 -14.02 -4.05
N ALA A 240 -1.60 -14.45 -4.75
CA ALA A 240 -1.75 -15.33 -5.91
C ALA A 240 -2.59 -16.57 -5.57
N GLN A 241 -3.57 -16.88 -6.40
CA GLN A 241 -4.37 -18.10 -6.24
C GLN A 241 -3.46 -19.32 -6.45
N PRO A 242 -3.62 -20.40 -5.65
CA PRO A 242 -2.90 -21.64 -5.89
C PRO A 242 -3.24 -22.17 -7.29
N GLY A 243 -2.27 -22.15 -8.19
CA GLY A 243 -2.38 -22.71 -9.54
C GLY A 243 -1.27 -23.71 -9.78
N ASN A 244 -1.38 -24.51 -10.84
CA ASN A 244 -0.38 -25.54 -11.20
C ASN A 244 1.00 -24.98 -11.60
N GLY A 245 1.21 -23.66 -11.49
CA GLY A 245 2.45 -22.97 -11.86
C GLY A 245 2.66 -22.95 -13.37
N VAL A 246 3.38 -21.93 -13.86
CA VAL A 246 3.71 -21.78 -15.28
C VAL A 246 4.53 -22.96 -15.82
N ILE A 247 5.26 -23.64 -14.93
CA ILE A 247 6.05 -24.84 -15.27
C ILE A 247 5.16 -26.00 -15.73
N SER A 248 3.96 -26.18 -15.15
CA SER A 248 3.03 -27.22 -15.63
C SER A 248 2.53 -26.94 -17.04
N THR A 249 2.26 -25.67 -17.35
CA THR A 249 1.84 -25.19 -18.67
C THR A 249 2.97 -25.35 -19.69
N ILE A 250 4.21 -24.99 -19.33
CA ILE A 250 5.39 -25.21 -20.20
C ILE A 250 5.60 -26.71 -20.44
N ARG A 251 5.46 -27.55 -19.41
CA ARG A 251 5.61 -28.99 -19.56
C ARG A 251 4.56 -29.55 -20.52
N GLN A 252 3.31 -29.11 -20.41
CA GLN A 252 2.23 -29.49 -21.33
C GLN A 252 2.54 -29.10 -22.77
N VAL A 253 2.95 -27.85 -23.02
CA VAL A 253 3.30 -27.35 -24.36
C VAL A 253 4.50 -28.12 -24.93
N VAL A 254 5.55 -28.37 -24.13
CA VAL A 254 6.70 -29.18 -24.57
C VAL A 254 6.27 -30.62 -24.90
N THR A 255 5.37 -31.22 -24.13
CA THR A 255 4.87 -32.57 -24.43
C THR A 255 3.92 -32.65 -25.62
N THR A 256 3.13 -31.59 -25.90
CA THR A 256 2.16 -31.60 -27.02
C THR A 256 2.77 -31.15 -28.34
N ASP A 257 3.69 -30.18 -28.33
CA ASP A 257 4.22 -29.58 -29.56
C ASP A 257 5.60 -30.11 -29.97
N ILE A 258 6.42 -30.61 -29.03
CA ILE A 258 7.82 -31.01 -29.33
C ILE A 258 7.99 -32.54 -29.32
N LEU A 259 7.22 -33.27 -28.52
CA LEU A 259 7.39 -34.72 -28.33
C LEU A 259 6.35 -35.60 -29.04
N GLY A 260 5.41 -35.02 -29.79
CA GLY A 260 4.56 -35.72 -30.76
C GLY A 260 3.97 -37.03 -30.24
N GLU A 261 2.98 -36.98 -29.34
CA GLU A 261 2.13 -38.15 -29.12
C GLU A 261 1.24 -38.36 -30.34
N GLY A 262 1.70 -39.24 -31.24
CA GLY A 262 0.97 -39.72 -32.39
C GLY A 262 -0.36 -40.35 -31.98
N LYS A 263 -1.44 -39.59 -32.16
CA LYS A 263 -2.77 -40.18 -32.33
C LYS A 263 -2.89 -40.66 -33.77
N ASP A 264 -2.65 -41.94 -34.00
CA ASP A 264 -3.33 -42.67 -35.07
C ASP A 264 -3.33 -44.17 -34.80
N LYS A 265 -4.50 -44.67 -34.38
CA LYS A 265 -5.13 -45.88 -34.93
C LYS A 265 -6.57 -45.97 -34.42
N LYS A 266 -7.48 -45.41 -35.21
CA LYS A 266 -8.88 -45.82 -35.25
C LYS A 266 -8.94 -47.25 -35.80
N ASP A 267 -9.57 -48.13 -35.04
CA ASP A 267 -10.08 -49.41 -35.48
C ASP A 267 -11.29 -49.19 -36.42
N PRO A 268 -11.38 -49.91 -37.55
CA PRO A 268 -12.69 -50.38 -37.97
C PRO A 268 -12.64 -51.85 -38.37
N SER A 269 -13.13 -52.70 -37.47
CA SER A 269 -13.79 -53.93 -37.86
C SER A 269 -15.10 -53.62 -38.60
N LYS A 270 -15.12 -53.83 -39.92
CA LYS A 270 -16.35 -54.21 -40.63
C LYS A 270 -16.04 -54.99 -41.92
N LYS A 271 -16.41 -56.27 -41.89
CA LYS A 271 -16.56 -57.16 -43.04
C LYS A 271 -17.63 -56.62 -43.99
N GLU A 272 -17.43 -56.75 -45.30
CA GLU A 272 -18.42 -57.32 -46.24
C GLU A 272 -17.85 -57.51 -47.66
N ASN A 273 -17.77 -58.79 -48.06
CA ASN A 273 -18.03 -59.42 -49.37
C ASN A 273 -17.67 -58.75 -50.72
N GLY A 274 -16.81 -59.46 -51.46
CA GLY A 274 -17.10 -60.05 -52.78
C GLY A 274 -17.46 -59.12 -53.95
N SER A 275 -16.58 -59.01 -54.95
CA SER A 275 -16.49 -59.94 -56.08
C SER A 275 -15.27 -59.64 -56.94
#